data_AF-A0A508X8M7-F1
#
_entry.id   AF-A0A508X8M7-F1
#
_cell.length_a   1.000
_cell.length_b   1.000
_cell.length_c   1.000
_cell.angle_alpha   90.00
_cell.angle_beta   90.00
_cell.angle_gamma   90.00
#
_symmetry.space_group_name_H-M   'P 1'
#
loop_
_entity.id
_entity.type
_entity.pdbx_description
1 polymer ?
#
loop_
_entity_poly.entity_id
_entity_poly.type
_entity_poly.pdbx_seq_one_letter_code
_entity_poly.pdbx_strand_id
1 'polypeptide(L)' 'MKACSTKVANCFRYGNKIGLSVATEGLQEALRQLRATAGEIAVQADRGGVGTVIRPYLEALTANG' A
#
# COMPACT_ATOMS: atom_id res chain seq x y z
N MET A 1 -6.62 -12.55 -7.10
CA MET A 1 -6.77 -11.32 -6.29
C MET A 1 -5.68 -10.23 -6.54
N LYS A 2 -4.93 -10.22 -7.66
CA LYS A 2 -3.79 -9.29 -7.90
C LYS A 2 -4.12 -7.79 -8.12
N ALA A 3 -5.40 -7.43 -8.26
CA ALA A 3 -5.78 -6.09 -8.73
C ALA A 3 -5.70 -4.98 -7.66
N CYS A 4 -5.85 -5.31 -6.37
CA CYS A 4 -5.86 -4.29 -5.31
C CYS A 4 -4.45 -3.80 -4.96
N SER A 5 -3.49 -4.72 -4.76
CA SER A 5 -2.12 -4.37 -4.35
C SER A 5 -1.41 -3.49 -5.36
N THR A 6 -1.66 -3.70 -6.66
CA THR A 6 -1.07 -2.88 -7.74
C THR A 6 -1.62 -1.45 -7.79
N LYS A 7 -2.92 -1.26 -7.49
CA LYS A 7 -3.55 0.07 -7.47
C LYS A 7 -3.00 0.91 -6.32
N VAL A 8 -2.84 0.31 -5.15
CA VAL A 8 -2.26 0.97 -3.98
C VAL A 8 -0.83 1.38 -4.28
N ALA A 9 0.01 0.47 -4.78
CA ALA A 9 1.39 0.79 -5.17
C ALA A 9 1.47 1.94 -6.20
N ASN A 10 0.55 1.98 -7.18
CA ASN A 10 0.48 3.10 -8.13
C ASN A 10 0.04 4.42 -7.48
N CYS A 11 -0.86 4.42 -6.51
CA CYS A 11 -1.26 5.66 -5.82
C CYS A 11 -0.08 6.29 -5.07
N PHE A 12 0.76 5.46 -4.42
CA PHE A 12 2.00 5.94 -3.80
C PHE A 12 3.04 6.39 -4.84
N ARG A 13 3.13 5.71 -6.00
CA ARG A 13 4.07 6.05 -7.08
C ARG A 13 3.75 7.39 -7.76
N TYR A 14 2.45 7.69 -7.91
CA TYR A 14 1.96 8.96 -8.45
C TYR A 14 1.52 9.94 -7.35
N GLY A 15 2.10 9.85 -6.14
CA GLY A 15 1.70 10.63 -4.96
C GLY A 15 1.66 12.15 -5.18
N ASN A 16 2.46 12.68 -6.12
CA ASN A 16 2.40 14.09 -6.54
C ASN A 16 1.10 14.50 -7.28
N LYS A 17 0.29 13.54 -7.76
CA LYS A 17 -0.96 13.80 -8.52
C LYS A 17 -2.24 13.32 -7.84
N ILE A 18 -2.18 12.32 -6.95
CA ILE A 18 -3.36 11.68 -6.33
C ILE A 18 -3.54 12.09 -4.86
N GLY A 19 -2.49 12.60 -4.21
CA GLY A 19 -2.50 12.95 -2.79
C GLY A 19 -2.29 11.72 -1.90
N LEU A 20 -1.38 11.86 -0.94
CA LEU A 20 -1.01 10.80 0.00
C LEU A 20 -2.22 10.26 0.79
N SER A 21 -3.23 11.10 1.04
CA SER A 21 -4.50 10.70 1.67
C SER A 21 -5.22 9.59 0.91
N VAL A 22 -5.43 9.74 -0.39
CA VAL A 22 -6.17 8.76 -1.21
C VAL A 22 -5.41 7.43 -1.29
N ALA A 23 -4.07 7.48 -1.34
CA ALA A 23 -3.24 6.29 -1.33
C ALA A 23 -3.36 5.51 0.00
N THR A 24 -3.45 6.24 1.11
CA THR A 24 -3.58 5.67 2.46
C THR A 24 -4.98 5.10 2.68
N GLU A 25 -6.04 5.79 2.24
CA GLU A 25 -7.42 5.27 2.28
C GLU A 25 -7.57 4.00 1.44
N GLY A 26 -7.01 3.98 0.23
CA GLY A 26 -7.03 2.79 -0.62
C GLY A 26 -6.28 1.59 -0.03
N LEU A 27 -5.17 1.84 0.67
CA LEU A 27 -4.42 0.83 1.42
C LEU A 27 -5.27 0.27 2.57
N GLN A 28 -5.88 1.16 3.35
CA GLN A 28 -6.66 0.80 4.53
C GLN A 28 -7.91 0.00 4.14
N GLU A 29 -8.60 0.38 3.06
CA GLU A 29 -9.78 -0.34 2.58
C GLU A 29 -9.41 -1.70 1.97
N ALA A 30 -8.26 -1.81 1.28
CA ALA A 30 -7.77 -3.09 0.77
C ALA A 30 -7.42 -4.09 1.89
N LEU A 31 -6.82 -3.58 2.99
CA LEU A 31 -6.54 -4.36 4.20
C LEU A 31 -7.84 -4.73 4.94
N ARG A 32 -8.76 -3.78 5.10
CA ARG A 32 -10.06 -4.00 5.76
C ARG A 32 -10.91 -5.04 5.04
N GLN A 33 -10.88 -5.05 3.70
CA GLN A 33 -11.57 -6.05 2.90
C GLN A 33 -10.81 -7.39 2.80
N LEU A 34 -9.65 -7.55 3.47
CA LEU A 34 -8.77 -8.73 3.37
C LEU A 34 -8.43 -9.10 1.91
N ARG A 35 -8.44 -8.10 1.02
CA ARG A 35 -8.18 -8.26 -0.41
C ARG A 35 -6.67 -8.34 -0.71
N ALA A 36 -5.85 -7.89 0.24
CA ALA A 36 -4.40 -7.89 0.18
C ALA A 36 -3.83 -8.00 1.61
N THR A 37 -2.69 -8.68 1.76
CA THR A 37 -1.94 -8.71 3.02
C THR A 37 -0.83 -7.67 2.99
N ALA A 38 -0.36 -7.25 4.17
CA ALA A 38 0.78 -6.34 4.31
C ALA A 38 2.01 -6.83 3.51
N GLY A 39 2.28 -8.13 3.51
CA GLY A 39 3.36 -8.74 2.72
C GLY A 39 3.16 -8.63 1.20
N GLU A 40 1.95 -8.91 0.70
CA GLU A 40 1.63 -8.72 -0.73
C GLU A 40 1.79 -7.27 -1.16
N ILE A 41 1.38 -6.33 -0.31
CA ILE A 41 1.52 -4.89 -0.58
C ILE A 41 3.00 -4.49 -0.57
N ALA A 42 3.81 -4.97 0.38
CA ALA A 42 5.25 -4.71 0.43
C ALA A 42 5.94 -5.16 -0.86
N VAL A 43 5.66 -6.38 -1.33
CA VAL A 43 6.25 -6.93 -2.56
C VAL A 43 5.85 -6.11 -3.79
N GLN A 44 4.59 -5.66 -3.88
CA GLN A 44 4.16 -4.79 -4.99
C GLN A 44 4.71 -3.37 -4.87
N ALA A 45 4.86 -2.84 -3.66
CA ALA A 45 5.43 -1.52 -3.41
C ALA A 45 6.91 -1.46 -3.78
N ASP A 46 7.66 -2.52 -3.47
CA ASP A 46 9.06 -2.67 -3.83
C ASP A 46 9.25 -2.72 -5.36
N ARG A 47 8.45 -3.54 -6.06
CA ARG A 47 8.35 -3.52 -7.54
C ARG A 47 7.92 -2.15 -8.08
N GLY A 48 7.16 -1.42 -7.29
CA GLY A 48 6.68 -0.07 -7.55
C GLY A 48 7.69 1.04 -7.32
N GLY A 49 8.88 0.74 -6.78
CA GLY A 49 9.86 1.77 -6.38
C GLY A 49 9.38 2.67 -5.24
N VAL A 50 8.32 2.27 -4.54
CA VAL A 50 7.72 2.99 -3.40
C VAL A 50 7.80 2.20 -2.10
N GLY A 51 8.57 1.09 -2.10
CA GLY A 51 8.77 0.26 -0.93
C GLY A 51 9.31 1.03 0.28
N THR A 52 10.21 2.00 0.06
CA THR A 52 10.74 2.88 1.10
C THR A 52 9.71 3.85 1.67
N VAL A 53 8.72 4.26 0.88
CA VAL A 53 7.63 5.15 1.32
C VAL A 53 6.58 4.37 2.11
N ILE A 54 6.25 3.16 1.67
CA ILE A 54 5.21 2.32 2.27
C ILE A 54 5.72 1.55 3.51
N ARG A 55 7.03 1.26 3.61
CA ARG A 55 7.65 0.55 4.75
C ARG A 55 7.22 1.05 6.14
N PRO A 56 7.33 2.35 6.48
CA PRO A 56 6.94 2.82 7.80
C PRO A 56 5.44 2.61 8.09
N TYR A 57 4.58 2.69 7.06
CA TYR A 57 3.14 2.43 7.21
C TYR A 57 2.85 0.95 7.43
N LEU A 58 3.50 0.07 6.67
CA LEU A 58 3.35 -1.37 6.85
C LEU A 58 3.89 -1.81 8.21
N GLU A 59 5.05 -1.32 8.64
CA GLU A 59 5.60 -1.61 9.96
C GLU A 59 4.64 -1.17 11.07
N ALA A 60 4.05 0.02 10.98
CA ALA A 60 3.05 0.49 11.95
C ALA A 60 1.77 -0.38 11.97
N LEU A 61 1.38 -0.93 10.82
CA LEU A 61 0.22 -1.82 10.69
C LEU A 61 0.51 -3.24 11.18
N THR A 62 1.76 -3.73 11.03
CA THR A 62 2.16 -5.07 11.45
C THR A 62 2.71 -5.13 12.88
N ALA A 63 3.21 -4.01 13.41
CA ALA A 63 3.74 -3.92 14.78
C ALA A 63 2.64 -3.98 15.87
N ASN A 64 1.37 -3.85 15.49
CA ASN A 64 0.21 -4.03 16.38
C ASN A 64 -0.44 -5.42 16.26
N GLY A 65 0.30 -6.43 15.77
CA GLY A 65 -0.12 -7.82 15.70
C GLY A 65 0.12 -8.59 16.99
#